data_AF-A0A0K8R3A0-F1
#
_entry.id   AF-A0A0K8R3A0-F1
#
_cell.length_a   1.000
_cell.length_b   1.000
_cell.length_c   1.000
_cell.angle_alpha   90.00
_cell.angle_beta   90.00
_cell.angle_gamma   90.00
#
_symmetry.space_group_name_H-M   'P 1'
#
loop_
_entity.id
_entity.type
_entity.pdbx_description
1 polymer ?
#
loop_
_entity_poly.entity_id
_entity_poly.type
_entity_poly.pdbx_seq_one_letter_code
_entity_poly.pdbx_strand_id
1 'polypeptide(L)'
;MTVSWLLKDPDRFPHLVSLDLSGKDGVTVCALRSFLEAHPKMSFLGLVQTDACFDDYFTRELPRSSDLVITGCADERQIMEALKRYPDRPYYVQKSLYYLYQYTQTYSEPRVDIIQLILPGMLEHPTVLGIQMAATACLYNPSKSTMGQKIHPLV
;
A
#
# COMPACT_ATOMS: atom_id res chain seq x y z
N MET A 1 -15.39 1.97 13.49
CA MET A 1 -15.69 0.69 14.17
C MET A 1 -14.37 0.09 14.62
N THR A 2 -14.15 -0.05 15.92
CA THR A 2 -12.89 -0.55 16.47
C THR A 2 -12.78 -2.06 16.27
N VAL A 3 -11.62 -2.52 15.82
CA VAL A 3 -11.31 -3.94 15.60
C VAL A 3 -10.47 -4.55 16.72
N SER A 4 -10.33 -3.81 17.83
CA SER A 4 -9.46 -4.20 18.94
C SER A 4 -9.82 -5.57 19.54
N TRP A 5 -11.08 -6.01 19.47
CA TRP A 5 -11.48 -7.34 19.94
C TRP A 5 -10.83 -8.48 19.17
N LEU A 6 -10.53 -8.30 17.87
CA LEU A 6 -9.92 -9.32 17.03
C LEU A 6 -8.47 -9.59 17.46
N LEU A 7 -7.75 -8.52 17.81
CA LEU A 7 -6.33 -8.59 18.19
C LEU A 7 -6.13 -8.87 19.69
N LYS A 8 -7.19 -8.88 20.50
CA LYS A 8 -7.13 -9.16 21.95
C LYS A 8 -6.87 -10.64 22.28
N ASP A 9 -7.20 -11.54 21.36
CA ASP A 9 -7.11 -12.99 21.52
C ASP A 9 -6.30 -13.55 20.33
N PRO A 10 -4.94 -13.49 20.42
CA PRO A 10 -4.05 -13.80 19.30
C PRO A 10 -4.15 -15.23 18.78
N ASP A 11 -4.60 -16.17 19.60
CA ASP A 11 -4.72 -17.59 19.21
C ASP A 11 -6.00 -17.88 18.42
N ARG A 12 -6.88 -16.88 18.28
CA ARG A 12 -8.13 -17.01 17.54
C ARG A 12 -7.87 -16.99 16.04
N PHE A 13 -8.54 -17.89 15.32
CA PHE A 13 -8.39 -18.10 13.88
C PHE A 13 -6.99 -18.64 13.48
N PRO A 14 -6.53 -19.78 14.03
CA PRO A 14 -5.17 -20.30 13.84
C PRO A 14 -4.79 -20.67 12.40
N HIS A 15 -5.73 -20.54 11.46
CA HIS A 15 -5.53 -20.79 10.02
C HIS A 15 -5.75 -19.52 9.18
N LEU A 16 -5.89 -18.35 9.82
CA LEU A 16 -5.99 -17.08 9.14
C LEU A 16 -4.64 -16.77 8.47
N VAL A 17 -4.68 -16.60 7.16
CA VAL A 17 -3.49 -16.30 6.33
C VAL A 17 -3.51 -14.88 5.77
N SER A 18 -4.65 -14.20 5.87
CA SER A 18 -4.85 -12.88 5.28
C SER A 18 -5.76 -12.06 6.19
N LEU A 19 -5.29 -10.89 6.61
CA LEU A 19 -6.03 -9.98 7.46
C LEU A 19 -5.94 -8.55 6.92
N ASP A 20 -7.08 -7.91 6.69
CA ASP A 20 -7.12 -6.50 6.28
C ASP A 20 -7.79 -5.66 7.37
N LEU A 21 -7.01 -4.76 7.97
CA LEU A 21 -7.43 -3.79 8.99
C LEU A 21 -7.38 -2.35 8.46
N SER A 22 -7.32 -2.17 7.13
CA SER A 22 -7.26 -0.85 6.53
C SER A 22 -8.46 0.01 6.95
N GLY A 23 -8.20 1.26 7.31
CA GLY A 23 -9.19 2.24 7.78
C GLY A 23 -9.82 1.90 9.13
N LYS A 24 -9.21 1.02 9.93
CA LYS A 24 -9.71 0.67 11.27
C LYS A 24 -8.94 1.42 12.36
N ASP A 25 -9.69 1.88 13.35
CA ASP A 25 -9.14 2.51 14.55
C ASP A 25 -8.76 1.48 15.62
N GLY A 26 -7.84 1.88 16.49
CA GLY A 26 -7.42 1.10 17.65
C GLY A 26 -6.52 -0.09 17.32
N VAL A 27 -5.89 -0.07 16.14
CA VAL A 27 -4.88 -1.03 15.72
C VAL A 27 -3.54 -0.58 16.30
N THR A 28 -3.06 -1.26 17.35
CA THR A 28 -1.77 -0.95 17.98
C THR A 28 -0.68 -1.89 17.46
N VAL A 29 0.55 -1.38 17.39
CA VAL A 29 1.72 -2.14 16.97
C VAL A 29 1.91 -3.38 17.84
N CYS A 30 1.83 -3.23 19.18
CA CYS A 30 1.98 -4.35 20.11
C CYS A 30 0.97 -5.46 19.84
N ALA A 31 -0.31 -5.12 19.64
CA ALA A 31 -1.34 -6.12 19.40
C ALA A 31 -1.15 -6.82 18.04
N LEU A 32 -0.75 -6.10 17.00
CA LEU A 32 -0.42 -6.68 15.70
C LEU A 32 0.80 -7.60 15.76
N ARG A 33 1.87 -7.22 16.47
CA ARG A 33 3.07 -8.06 16.62
C ARG A 33 2.71 -9.38 17.29
N SER A 34 2.01 -9.34 18.44
CA SER A 34 1.54 -10.55 19.13
C SER A 34 0.61 -11.40 18.26
N PHE A 35 -0.26 -10.76 17.46
CA PHE A 35 -1.14 -11.47 16.54
C PHE A 35 -0.36 -12.19 15.43
N LEU A 36 0.66 -11.55 14.84
CA LEU A 36 1.49 -12.17 13.80
C LEU A 36 2.35 -13.31 14.34
N GLU A 37 2.85 -13.20 15.57
CA GLU A 37 3.59 -14.29 16.25
C GLU A 37 2.72 -15.54 16.42
N ALA A 38 1.44 -15.36 16.76
CA ALA A 38 0.47 -16.46 16.86
C ALA A 38 0.02 -17.01 15.48
N HIS A 39 0.27 -16.26 14.40
CA HIS A 39 -0.13 -16.61 13.03
C HIS A 39 1.07 -16.73 12.08
N PRO A 40 1.94 -17.74 12.24
CA PRO A 40 3.17 -17.87 11.45
C PRO A 40 2.94 -18.13 9.95
N LYS A 41 1.70 -18.44 9.54
CA LYS A 41 1.31 -18.62 8.13
C LYS A 41 0.68 -17.39 7.50
N MET A 42 0.66 -16.25 8.20
CA MET A 42 0.13 -15.00 7.66
C MET A 42 0.94 -14.58 6.43
N SER A 43 0.27 -14.46 5.29
CA SER A 43 0.85 -14.00 4.03
C SER A 43 0.40 -12.60 3.66
N PHE A 44 -0.64 -12.07 4.32
CA PHE A 44 -1.11 -10.72 4.05
C PHE A 44 -1.59 -9.95 5.28
N LEU A 45 -1.16 -8.68 5.38
CA LEU A 45 -1.66 -7.71 6.35
C LEU A 45 -2.00 -6.36 5.69
N GLY A 46 -3.27 -5.95 5.75
CA GLY A 46 -3.73 -4.67 5.24
C GLY A 46 -3.74 -3.57 6.32
N LEU A 47 -2.98 -2.50 6.13
CA LEU A 47 -2.81 -1.41 7.10
C LEU A 47 -3.00 -0.01 6.49
N VAL A 48 -3.60 0.12 5.29
CA VAL A 48 -3.85 1.45 4.69
C VAL A 48 -4.72 2.27 5.64
N GLN A 49 -4.38 3.54 5.85
CA GLN A 49 -5.09 4.41 6.82
C GLN A 49 -5.06 3.89 8.26
N THR A 50 -3.93 3.32 8.67
CA THR A 50 -3.63 3.03 10.07
C THR A 50 -2.26 3.60 10.42
N ASP A 51 -2.11 4.18 11.61
CA ASP A 51 -0.81 4.72 12.05
C ASP A 51 0.24 3.61 12.23
N ALA A 52 -0.22 2.38 12.51
CA ALA A 52 0.63 1.22 12.68
C ALA A 52 1.51 0.92 11.45
N CYS A 53 1.05 1.25 10.22
CA CYS A 53 1.84 0.95 9.02
C CYS A 53 3.21 1.64 8.98
N PHE A 54 3.38 2.75 9.72
CA PHE A 54 4.61 3.54 9.80
C PHE A 54 5.62 3.02 10.82
N ASP A 55 5.26 2.06 11.67
CA ASP A 55 6.19 1.49 12.64
C ASP A 55 7.34 0.76 11.94
N ASP A 56 8.54 0.85 12.52
CA ASP A 56 9.74 0.20 11.99
C ASP A 56 9.55 -1.32 11.84
N TYR A 57 8.68 -1.93 12.65
CA TYR A 57 8.32 -3.33 12.48
C TYR A 57 7.84 -3.66 11.07
N PHE A 58 6.87 -2.92 10.57
CA PHE A 58 6.17 -3.20 9.30
C PHE A 58 6.88 -2.62 8.08
N THR A 59 8.02 -1.94 8.29
CA THR A 59 8.82 -1.33 7.22
C THR A 59 10.23 -1.92 7.15
N ARG A 60 10.90 -2.21 8.27
CA ARG A 60 12.33 -2.58 8.29
C ARG A 60 12.64 -3.83 9.11
N GLU A 61 11.94 -4.09 10.21
CA GLU A 61 12.30 -5.18 11.15
C GLU A 61 11.72 -6.55 10.77
N LEU A 62 10.78 -6.61 9.81
CA LEU A 62 10.26 -7.90 9.34
C LEU A 62 11.40 -8.82 8.90
N PRO A 63 11.39 -10.11 9.30
CA PRO A 63 12.38 -11.07 8.83
C PRO A 63 12.42 -11.07 7.30
N ARG A 64 13.63 -11.08 6.71
CA ARG A 64 13.79 -11.15 5.25
C ARG A 64 13.17 -12.40 4.62
N SER A 65 12.97 -13.45 5.42
CA SER A 65 12.30 -14.70 5.05
C SER A 65 10.78 -14.66 5.22
N SER A 66 10.22 -13.53 5.65
CA SER A 66 8.77 -13.38 5.79
C SER A 66 8.14 -13.19 4.42
N ASP A 67 7.26 -14.12 4.03
CA ASP A 67 6.40 -13.99 2.86
C ASP A 67 5.22 -13.02 3.11
N LEU A 68 5.20 -12.34 4.26
CA LEU A 68 4.15 -11.39 4.64
C LEU A 68 4.18 -10.16 3.73
N VAL A 69 3.12 -10.00 2.96
CA VAL A 69 2.88 -8.83 2.15
C VAL A 69 2.04 -7.82 2.94
N ILE A 70 2.47 -6.55 2.95
CA ILE A 70 1.80 -5.50 3.71
C ILE A 70 1.35 -4.38 2.78
N THR A 71 0.09 -3.97 2.84
CA THR A 71 -0.36 -2.68 2.27
C THR A 71 -0.35 -1.60 3.33
N GLY A 72 0.00 -0.38 2.96
CA GLY A 72 0.07 0.76 3.87
C GLY A 72 0.52 2.02 3.15
N CYS A 73 1.00 2.99 3.91
CA CYS A 73 1.41 4.30 3.39
C CYS A 73 2.84 4.70 3.80
N ALA A 74 3.59 3.80 4.44
CA ALA A 74 4.86 4.15 5.06
C ALA A 74 6.06 4.07 4.13
N ASP A 75 6.05 3.14 3.18
CA ASP A 75 7.10 3.01 2.18
C ASP A 75 6.54 2.69 0.78
N GLU A 76 7.40 2.77 -0.23
CA GLU A 76 7.01 2.53 -1.63
C GLU A 76 6.42 1.13 -1.84
N ARG A 77 6.94 0.10 -1.14
CA ARG A 77 6.44 -1.29 -1.27
C ARG A 77 5.00 -1.40 -0.78
N GLN A 78 4.71 -0.84 0.39
CA GLN A 78 3.37 -0.79 0.95
C GLN A 78 2.38 -0.04 0.06
N ILE A 79 2.82 1.07 -0.53
CA ILE A 79 2.01 1.93 -1.41
C ILE A 79 1.70 1.21 -2.72
N MET A 80 2.71 0.60 -3.36
CA MET A 80 2.56 -0.16 -4.59
C MET A 80 1.59 -1.33 -4.40
N GLU A 81 1.72 -2.08 -3.30
CA GLU A 81 0.80 -3.17 -3.01
C GLU A 81 -0.62 -2.67 -2.73
N ALA A 82 -0.78 -1.50 -2.10
CA ALA A 82 -2.08 -0.90 -1.87
C ALA A 82 -2.79 -0.53 -3.19
N LEU A 83 -2.07 0.07 -4.14
CA LEU A 83 -2.59 0.38 -5.48
C LEU A 83 -2.98 -0.88 -6.24
N LYS A 84 -2.20 -1.96 -6.10
CA LYS A 84 -2.47 -3.25 -6.72
C LYS A 84 -3.74 -3.91 -6.17
N ARG A 85 -3.95 -3.87 -4.86
CA ARG A 85 -5.04 -4.62 -4.18
C ARG A 85 -6.36 -3.87 -4.10
N TYR A 86 -6.32 -2.55 -4.09
CA TYR A 86 -7.50 -1.73 -3.83
C TYR A 86 -7.84 -0.76 -4.98
N PRO A 87 -7.81 -1.17 -6.27
CA PRO A 87 -8.10 -0.27 -7.38
C PRO A 87 -9.55 0.24 -7.36
N ASP A 88 -10.46 -0.48 -6.70
CA ASP A 88 -11.89 -0.19 -6.54
C ASP A 88 -12.20 0.74 -5.34
N ARG A 89 -11.22 1.03 -4.49
CA ARG A 89 -11.40 1.82 -3.26
C ARG A 89 -10.89 3.24 -3.47
N PRO A 90 -11.74 4.20 -3.85
CA PRO A 90 -11.28 5.51 -4.32
C PRO A 90 -10.47 6.27 -3.25
N TYR A 91 -10.88 6.16 -1.98
CA TYR A 91 -10.14 6.79 -0.89
C TYR A 91 -8.75 6.19 -0.68
N TYR A 92 -8.59 4.87 -0.83
CA TYR A 92 -7.30 4.19 -0.69
C TYR A 92 -6.40 4.51 -1.88
N VAL A 93 -6.94 4.46 -3.10
CA VAL A 93 -6.23 4.88 -4.32
C VAL A 93 -5.73 6.32 -4.17
N GLN A 94 -6.61 7.26 -3.84
CA GLN A 94 -6.24 8.68 -3.69
C GLN A 94 -5.14 8.87 -2.63
N LYS A 95 -5.27 8.24 -1.46
CA LYS A 95 -4.27 8.38 -0.40
C LYS A 95 -2.93 7.75 -0.80
N SER A 96 -2.94 6.57 -1.39
CA SER A 96 -1.73 5.91 -1.88
C SER A 96 -1.01 6.76 -2.94
N LEU A 97 -1.75 7.38 -3.86
CA LEU A 97 -1.17 8.29 -4.86
C LEU A 97 -0.53 9.53 -4.21
N TYR A 98 -1.11 10.09 -3.14
CA TYR A 98 -0.51 11.22 -2.42
C TYR A 98 0.84 10.89 -1.79
N TYR A 99 0.98 9.69 -1.19
CA TYR A 99 2.28 9.26 -0.68
C TYR A 99 3.24 8.88 -1.81
N LEU A 100 2.75 8.20 -2.85
CA LEU A 100 3.56 7.83 -4.02
C LEU A 100 4.18 9.05 -4.71
N TYR A 101 3.44 10.16 -4.77
CA TYR A 101 3.93 11.40 -5.37
C TYR A 101 5.27 11.85 -4.79
N GLN A 102 5.52 11.64 -3.49
CA GLN A 102 6.80 11.99 -2.86
C GLN A 102 7.97 11.19 -3.44
N TYR A 103 7.76 9.91 -3.74
CA TYR A 103 8.76 9.04 -4.36
C TYR A 103 9.00 9.39 -5.82
N THR A 104 7.92 9.69 -6.56
CA THR A 104 8.01 9.98 -8.02
C THR A 104 8.91 11.17 -8.35
N GLN A 105 9.08 12.11 -7.42
CA GLN A 105 9.96 13.27 -7.57
C GLN A 105 11.46 12.90 -7.58
N THR A 106 11.80 11.74 -7.01
CA THR A 106 13.18 11.29 -6.82
C THR A 106 13.61 10.20 -7.79
N TYR A 107 12.71 9.72 -8.66
CA TYR A 107 13.05 8.68 -9.63
C TYR A 107 14.06 9.19 -10.65
N SER A 108 15.15 8.44 -10.80
CA SER A 108 16.21 8.71 -11.77
C SER A 108 16.07 7.91 -13.07
N GLU A 109 15.19 6.89 -13.09
CA GLU A 109 14.94 6.02 -14.23
C GLU A 109 13.43 5.82 -14.46
N PRO A 110 13.02 5.43 -15.68
CA PRO A 110 11.64 5.07 -15.97
C PRO A 110 11.12 3.94 -15.07
N ARG A 111 9.96 4.15 -14.45
CA ARG A 111 9.30 3.19 -13.56
C ARG A 111 7.97 2.72 -14.13
N VAL A 112 8.06 1.83 -15.12
CA VAL A 112 6.89 1.28 -15.84
C VAL A 112 5.96 0.50 -14.91
N ASP A 113 6.54 -0.19 -13.93
CA ASP A 113 5.82 -0.89 -12.86
C ASP A 113 4.90 0.05 -12.08
N ILE A 114 5.35 1.29 -11.79
CA ILE A 114 4.53 2.30 -11.12
C ILE A 114 3.39 2.79 -12.02
N ILE A 115 3.67 3.00 -13.32
CA ILE A 115 2.65 3.43 -14.29
C ILE A 115 1.52 2.39 -14.36
N GLN A 116 1.87 1.11 -14.48
CA GLN A 116 0.91 0.01 -14.53
C GLN A 116 0.06 -0.11 -13.27
N LEU A 117 0.54 0.35 -12.11
CA LEU A 117 -0.22 0.37 -10.87
C LEU A 117 -1.14 1.60 -10.74
N ILE A 118 -0.80 2.72 -11.38
CA ILE A 118 -1.60 3.95 -11.32
C ILE A 118 -2.82 3.87 -12.25
N LEU A 119 -2.63 3.36 -13.47
CA LEU A 119 -3.66 3.39 -14.52
C LEU A 119 -4.98 2.70 -14.12
N PRO A 120 -4.99 1.52 -13.48
CA PRO A 120 -6.23 0.88 -13.05
C PRO A 120 -7.07 1.77 -12.13
N GLY A 121 -6.46 2.44 -11.15
CA GLY A 121 -7.17 3.34 -10.24
C GLY A 121 -7.72 4.59 -10.95
N MET A 122 -7.03 5.09 -11.99
CA MET A 122 -7.56 6.17 -12.83
C MET A 122 -8.75 5.72 -13.66
N LEU A 123 -8.68 4.52 -14.25
CA LEU A 123 -9.73 3.95 -15.10
C LEU A 123 -10.98 3.60 -14.30
N GLU A 124 -10.82 3.07 -13.09
CA GLU A 124 -11.94 2.72 -12.19
C GLU A 124 -12.63 3.97 -11.61
N HIS A 125 -11.91 5.10 -11.54
CA HIS A 125 -12.39 6.33 -10.91
C HIS A 125 -12.23 7.57 -11.80
N PRO A 126 -12.84 7.60 -13.01
CA PRO A 126 -12.62 8.68 -13.99
C PRO A 126 -13.18 10.04 -13.55
N THR A 127 -14.18 10.05 -12.67
CA THR A 127 -14.85 11.28 -12.20
C THR A 127 -14.32 11.78 -10.86
N VAL A 128 -13.44 11.03 -10.19
CA VAL A 128 -12.87 11.42 -8.90
C VAL A 128 -11.66 12.32 -9.14
N LEU A 129 -11.90 13.64 -9.12
CA LEU A 129 -10.87 14.65 -9.43
C LEU A 129 -9.58 14.46 -8.61
N GLY A 130 -9.70 14.13 -7.32
CA GLY A 130 -8.55 13.92 -6.45
C GLY A 130 -7.63 12.78 -6.90
N ILE A 131 -8.20 11.71 -7.46
CA ILE A 131 -7.45 10.58 -8.02
C ILE A 131 -6.80 10.98 -9.34
N GLN A 132 -7.57 11.60 -10.25
CA GLN A 132 -7.05 12.02 -11.55
C GLN A 132 -5.87 13.00 -11.38
N MET A 133 -6.01 14.01 -10.53
CA MET A 133 -4.94 14.97 -10.26
C MET A 133 -3.70 14.33 -9.66
N ALA A 134 -3.86 13.49 -8.63
CA ALA A 134 -2.73 12.83 -7.97
C ALA A 134 -2.01 11.87 -8.93
N ALA A 135 -2.78 11.08 -9.67
CA ALA A 135 -2.26 10.14 -10.65
C ALA A 135 -1.52 10.84 -11.78
N THR A 136 -2.10 11.92 -12.36
CA THR A 136 -1.41 12.72 -13.37
C THR A 136 -0.10 13.30 -12.82
N ALA A 137 -0.07 13.79 -11.58
CA ALA A 137 1.15 14.29 -10.97
C ALA A 137 2.22 13.18 -10.80
N CYS A 138 1.81 11.98 -10.36
CA CYS A 138 2.68 10.81 -10.25
C CYS A 138 3.21 10.32 -11.60
N LEU A 139 2.43 10.42 -12.68
CA LEU A 139 2.84 10.02 -14.03
C LEU A 139 3.71 11.09 -14.72
N TYR A 140 3.46 12.37 -14.43
CA TYR A 140 4.16 13.49 -15.06
C TYR A 140 5.64 13.55 -14.70
N ASN A 141 5.98 13.25 -13.44
CA ASN A 141 7.36 13.27 -12.95
C ASN A 141 8.28 12.29 -13.71
N PRO A 142 7.95 11.00 -13.84
CA PRO A 142 8.76 10.06 -14.62
C PRO A 142 8.66 10.27 -16.13
N SER A 143 7.61 10.95 -16.64
CA SER A 143 7.46 11.24 -18.08
C SER A 143 8.18 12.50 -18.53
N LYS A 144 8.72 13.32 -17.61
CA LYS A 144 9.50 14.51 -17.95
C LYS A 144 10.87 14.11 -18.51
N SER A 145 11.36 14.89 -19.48
CA SER A 145 12.73 14.81 -20.02
C SER A 145 13.09 13.49 -20.73
N THR A 146 14.37 13.13 -20.79
CA THR A 146 14.90 11.95 -21.52
C THR A 146 14.35 10.62 -21.01
N MET A 147 13.80 10.56 -19.79
CA MET A 147 13.11 9.37 -19.26
C MET A 147 11.83 9.03 -20.03
N GLY A 148 11.07 10.04 -20.48
CA GLY A 148 9.85 9.83 -21.27
C GLY A 148 10.08 9.14 -22.61
N GLN A 149 11.27 9.33 -23.21
CA GLN A 149 11.65 8.67 -24.47
C GLN A 149 11.83 7.16 -24.33
N LYS A 150 12.05 6.67 -23.10
CA LYS A 150 12.21 5.25 -22.77
C LYS A 150 10.89 4.58 -22.34
N ILE A 151 9.83 5.36 -22.14
CA ILE A 151 8.49 4.85 -21.79
C ILE A 151 7.77 4.52 -23.11
N HIS A 152 7.68 3.24 -23.45
CA HIS A 152 7.05 2.80 -24.70
C HIS A 152 5.51 2.84 -24.58
N PRO A 153 4.77 3.38 -25.56
CA PRO A 153 3.31 3.56 -25.50
C PRO A 153 2.46 2.26 -25.59
N LEU A 154 3.07 1.07 -25.48
CA LEU A 154 2.38 -0.23 -25.54
C LEU A 154 2.64 -1.09 -24.29
N VAL A 155 2.92 -0.44 -23.15
CA VAL A 155 3.05 -1.10 -21.84
C VAL A 155 2.03 -0.55 -20.86
#